data_AF-A0A1H7RWN7-F1
#
_entry.id   AF-A0A1H7RWN7-F1
#
_cell.length_a   1.000
_cell.length_b   1.000
_cell.length_c   1.000
_cell.angle_alpha   90.00
_cell.angle_beta   90.00
_cell.angle_gamma   90.00
#
_symmetry.space_group_name_H-M   'P 1'
#
loop_
_entity.id
_entity.type
_entity.pdbx_description
1 polymer ?
#
loop_
_entity_poly.entity_id
_entity_poly.type
_entity_poly.pdbx_seq_one_letter_code
_entity_poly.pdbx_strand_id
1 'polypeptide(L)'
;MEQIISYFESIDPVLAAFYATLFTWGLTAAGAALVFLFKTLNRAVLDGMLGFTGGVMVAASFWSLLAPGIEMSPGEGFEKVIPAAVGFLLGAAFIFGLDKILPHLHINFKESEAEGVKTPWHRTTLLTLAITLHNIPEGLAVGVLFGGVAAGFDGASIGGAVALALGIGLQNFPEGFAVAMPLRRHGLSRTKSFMFGQASALVEPIAAVLGAWAVMTFQPILPYALSFAAGAMIFVVVEEVIPETQQDKYTDIATMGFIGGFIIMMTLDVGLG
;
A
#
# COMPACT_ATOMS: atom_id res chain seq x y z
N MET A 1 8.87 -1.31 21.61
CA MET A 1 7.99 -0.36 20.92
C MET A 1 8.30 1.08 21.32
N GLU A 2 8.28 1.40 22.62
CA GLU A 2 8.61 2.75 23.13
C GLU A 2 9.91 3.35 22.58
N GLN A 3 10.99 2.56 22.48
CA GLN A 3 12.26 3.02 21.91
C GLN A 3 12.15 3.46 20.44
N ILE A 4 11.33 2.78 19.63
CA ILE A 4 11.14 3.10 18.22
C ILE A 4 10.30 4.37 18.10
N ILE A 5 9.24 4.49 18.89
CA ILE A 5 8.39 5.69 18.93
C ILE A 5 9.22 6.90 19.35
N SER A 6 9.96 6.79 20.45
CA SER A 6 10.84 7.86 20.94
C SER A 6 11.92 8.25 19.92
N TYR A 7 12.44 7.29 19.15
CA TYR A 7 13.37 7.60 18.06
C TYR A 7 12.70 8.42 16.96
N PHE A 8 11.52 8.01 16.48
CA PHE A 8 10.79 8.74 15.44
C PHE A 8 10.30 10.12 15.90
N GLU A 9 9.99 10.29 17.18
CA GLU A 9 9.70 11.61 17.79
C GLU A 9 10.90 12.56 17.78
N SER A 10 12.13 12.01 17.82
CA SER A 10 13.35 12.81 17.95
C SER A 10 13.92 13.33 16.63
N ILE A 11 13.40 12.89 15.49
CA ILE A 11 13.93 13.21 14.16
C ILE A 11 12.97 14.06 13.33
N ASP A 12 13.49 14.66 12.26
CA ASP A 12 12.66 15.41 11.31
C ASP A 12 11.54 14.51 10.72
N PRO A 13 10.30 14.98 10.63
CA PRO A 13 9.16 14.18 10.17
C PRO A 13 9.28 13.68 8.72
N VAL A 14 9.91 14.45 7.84
CA VAL A 14 10.17 14.02 6.46
C VAL A 14 11.22 12.90 6.48
N LEU A 15 12.22 13.02 7.34
CA LEU A 15 13.21 11.96 7.55
C LEU A 15 12.59 10.71 8.19
N ALA A 16 11.66 10.88 9.14
CA ALA A 16 10.88 9.80 9.74
C ALA A 16 10.06 9.04 8.68
N ALA A 17 9.30 9.77 7.86
CA ALA A 17 8.55 9.21 6.75
C ALA A 17 9.46 8.46 5.76
N PHE A 18 10.62 9.03 5.44
CA PHE A 18 11.62 8.40 4.57
C PHE A 18 12.18 7.10 5.16
N TYR A 19 12.55 7.09 6.46
CA TYR A 19 13.06 5.87 7.12
C TYR A 19 11.99 4.80 7.27
N ALA A 20 10.76 5.19 7.61
CA ALA A 20 9.63 4.28 7.68
C ALA A 20 9.37 3.62 6.32
N THR A 21 9.46 4.36 5.22
CA THR A 21 9.24 3.81 3.88
C THR A 21 10.45 3.13 3.25
N LEU A 22 11.67 3.44 3.70
CA LEU A 22 12.82 2.56 3.42
C LEU A 22 12.65 1.19 4.09
N PHE A 23 12.01 1.14 5.25
CA PHE A 23 11.67 -0.12 5.90
C PHE A 23 10.60 -0.90 5.11
N THR A 24 9.52 -0.25 4.68
CA THR A 24 8.47 -0.91 3.87
C THR A 24 9.01 -1.41 2.52
N TRP A 25 9.77 -0.56 1.80
CA TRP A 25 10.48 -0.97 0.59
C TRP A 25 11.46 -2.12 0.85
N GLY A 26 12.16 -2.09 1.99
CA GLY A 26 13.06 -3.16 2.42
C GLY A 26 12.34 -4.50 2.61
N LEU A 27 11.09 -4.48 3.06
CA LEU A 27 10.25 -5.68 3.19
C LEU A 27 9.79 -6.17 1.81
N THR A 28 9.45 -5.28 0.88
CA THR A 28 9.22 -5.65 -0.53
C THR A 28 10.45 -6.32 -1.14
N ALA A 29 11.64 -5.74 -0.91
CA ALA A 29 12.89 -6.32 -1.37
C ALA A 29 13.15 -7.69 -0.73
N ALA A 30 12.88 -7.85 0.56
CA ALA A 30 13.02 -9.13 1.25
C ALA A 30 12.08 -10.21 0.69
N GLY A 31 10.82 -9.85 0.40
CA GLY A 31 9.85 -10.72 -0.27
C GLY A 31 10.32 -11.11 -1.68
N ALA A 32 10.75 -10.13 -2.47
CA ALA A 32 11.28 -10.34 -3.82
C ALA A 32 12.54 -11.22 -3.82
N ALA A 33 13.37 -11.15 -2.78
CA ALA A 33 14.60 -11.95 -2.65
C ALA A 33 14.33 -13.47 -2.53
N LEU A 34 13.11 -13.89 -2.20
CA LEU A 34 12.73 -15.31 -2.17
C LEU A 34 12.90 -16.02 -3.53
N VAL A 35 12.97 -15.29 -4.65
CA VAL A 35 13.31 -15.86 -5.98
C VAL A 35 14.71 -16.49 -6.05
N PHE A 36 15.61 -16.13 -5.13
CA PHE A 36 16.93 -16.76 -5.03
C PHE A 36 16.85 -18.16 -4.39
N LEU A 37 15.89 -18.35 -3.47
CA LEU A 37 15.69 -19.60 -2.74
C LEU A 37 14.76 -20.54 -3.50
N PHE A 38 13.66 -20.03 -4.04
CA PHE A 38 12.61 -20.82 -4.67
C PHE A 38 12.61 -20.66 -6.19
N LYS A 39 12.34 -21.75 -6.91
CA LYS A 39 12.17 -21.75 -8.38
C LYS A 39 10.70 -21.79 -8.81
N THR A 40 9.84 -22.36 -7.96
CA THR A 40 8.42 -22.57 -8.23
C THR A 40 7.59 -21.92 -7.13
N LEU A 41 6.39 -21.49 -7.50
CA LEU A 41 5.45 -20.84 -6.60
C LEU A 41 4.34 -21.83 -6.24
N ASN A 42 4.11 -22.05 -4.94
CA ASN A 42 2.90 -22.74 -4.51
C ASN A 42 1.74 -21.75 -4.60
N ARG A 43 0.79 -22.01 -5.49
CA ARG A 43 -0.37 -21.14 -5.71
C ARG A 43 -1.20 -20.92 -4.45
N ALA A 44 -1.42 -21.96 -3.64
CA ALA A 44 -2.13 -21.82 -2.36
C ALA A 44 -1.46 -20.81 -1.42
N VAL A 45 -0.12 -20.79 -1.40
CA VAL A 45 0.66 -19.86 -0.57
C VAL A 45 0.57 -18.45 -1.14
N LEU A 46 0.68 -18.30 -2.47
CA LEU A 46 0.53 -17.00 -3.11
C LEU A 46 -0.86 -16.39 -2.86
N ASP A 47 -1.93 -17.15 -3.08
CA ASP A 47 -3.28 -16.64 -2.95
C ASP A 47 -3.60 -16.29 -1.48
N GLY A 48 -3.08 -17.09 -0.53
CA GLY A 48 -3.13 -16.75 0.90
C GLY A 48 -2.35 -15.46 1.24
N MET A 49 -1.18 -15.26 0.64
CA MET A 49 -0.34 -14.07 0.80
C MET A 49 -0.99 -12.81 0.20
N LEU A 50 -1.57 -12.92 -1.00
CA LEU A 50 -2.32 -11.84 -1.64
C LEU A 50 -3.60 -11.50 -0.88
N GLY A 51 -4.32 -12.53 -0.40
CA GLY A 51 -5.46 -12.35 0.49
C GLY A 51 -5.07 -11.57 1.74
N PHE A 52 -3.97 -11.98 2.41
CA PHE A 52 -3.41 -11.26 3.56
C PHE A 52 -3.12 -9.79 3.25
N THR A 53 -2.50 -9.50 2.10
CA THR A 53 -2.27 -8.13 1.64
C THR A 53 -3.57 -7.33 1.55
N GLY A 54 -4.59 -7.86 0.87
CA GLY A 54 -5.89 -7.18 0.77
C GLY A 54 -6.53 -6.91 2.13
N GLY A 55 -6.40 -7.86 3.07
CA GLY A 55 -6.89 -7.71 4.43
C GLY A 55 -6.21 -6.58 5.19
N VAL A 56 -4.89 -6.50 5.13
CA VAL A 56 -4.10 -5.41 5.73
C VAL A 56 -4.48 -4.08 5.12
N MET A 57 -4.54 -3.98 3.78
CA MET A 57 -4.86 -2.74 3.09
C MET A 57 -6.25 -2.20 3.45
N VAL A 58 -7.27 -3.07 3.54
CA VAL A 58 -8.63 -2.65 3.92
C VAL A 58 -8.69 -2.17 5.36
N ALA A 59 -8.06 -2.89 6.29
CA ALA A 59 -8.01 -2.47 7.68
C ALA A 59 -7.24 -1.14 7.84
N ALA A 60 -6.06 -1.01 7.23
CA ALA A 60 -5.28 0.24 7.26
C ALA A 60 -6.05 1.42 6.66
N SER A 61 -6.78 1.20 5.55
CA SER A 61 -7.62 2.21 4.91
C SER A 61 -8.65 2.79 5.87
N PHE A 62 -9.25 1.97 6.73
CA PHE A 62 -10.25 2.46 7.68
C PHE A 62 -9.61 3.02 8.95
N TRP A 63 -8.86 2.19 9.68
CA TRP A 63 -8.38 2.53 11.03
C TRP A 63 -7.24 3.54 11.02
N SER A 64 -6.28 3.40 10.13
CA SER A 64 -5.09 4.26 10.14
C SER A 64 -5.24 5.53 9.28
N LEU A 65 -6.27 5.58 8.41
CA LEU A 65 -6.42 6.66 7.44
C LEU A 65 -7.79 7.33 7.48
N LEU A 66 -8.88 6.59 7.20
CA LEU A 66 -10.21 7.20 7.07
C LEU A 66 -10.74 7.69 8.41
N ALA A 67 -10.64 6.89 9.48
CA ALA A 67 -11.09 7.28 10.81
C ALA A 67 -10.29 8.48 11.35
N PRO A 68 -8.95 8.49 11.32
CA PRO A 68 -8.15 9.66 11.68
C PRO A 68 -8.43 10.87 10.78
N GLY A 69 -8.60 10.67 9.46
CA GLY A 69 -8.94 11.73 8.52
C GLY A 69 -10.29 12.39 8.84
N ILE A 70 -11.30 11.62 9.24
CA ILE A 70 -12.57 12.14 9.75
C ILE A 70 -12.33 12.86 11.08
N GLU A 71 -11.60 12.26 12.02
CA GLU A 71 -11.37 12.83 13.35
C GLU A 71 -10.69 14.21 13.30
N MET A 72 -9.70 14.37 12.40
CA MET A 72 -8.95 15.59 12.15
C MET A 72 -9.69 16.62 11.30
N SER A 73 -10.85 16.27 10.74
CA SER A 73 -11.64 17.19 9.92
C SER A 73 -12.28 18.28 10.78
N PRO A 74 -12.28 19.55 10.32
CA PRO A 74 -12.97 20.63 11.01
C PRO A 74 -14.50 20.47 10.92
N GLY A 75 -15.22 21.13 11.84
CA GLY A 75 -16.68 21.12 11.88
C GLY A 75 -17.27 20.03 12.78
N GLU A 76 -18.61 19.97 12.82
CA GLU A 76 -19.36 19.00 13.63
C GLU A 76 -20.40 18.25 12.79
N GLY A 77 -20.82 17.07 13.25
CA GLY A 77 -21.82 16.26 12.57
C GLY A 77 -21.42 15.90 11.14
N PHE A 78 -22.26 16.25 10.17
CA PHE A 78 -22.05 15.90 8.76
C PHE A 78 -20.89 16.67 8.11
N GLU A 79 -20.56 17.86 8.59
CA GLU A 79 -19.46 18.68 8.04
C GLU A 79 -18.11 17.97 8.18
N LYS A 80 -17.94 17.24 9.29
CA LYS A 80 -16.74 16.48 9.62
C LYS A 80 -16.44 15.35 8.61
N VAL A 81 -17.45 14.86 7.89
CA VAL A 81 -17.30 13.79 6.89
C VAL A 81 -16.90 14.36 5.51
N ILE A 82 -17.12 15.64 5.24
CA ILE A 82 -16.92 16.22 3.91
C ILE A 82 -15.47 16.05 3.41
N PRO A 83 -14.43 16.40 4.19
CA PRO A 83 -13.05 16.23 3.73
C PRO A 83 -12.72 14.77 3.43
N ALA A 84 -13.21 13.86 4.27
CA ALA A 84 -12.97 12.44 4.09
C ALA A 84 -13.67 11.87 2.86
N ALA A 85 -14.95 12.20 2.66
CA ALA A 85 -15.71 11.77 1.48
C ALA A 85 -15.11 12.30 0.18
N VAL A 86 -14.71 13.58 0.15
CA VAL A 86 -14.07 14.19 -1.01
C VAL A 86 -12.70 13.58 -1.27
N GLY A 87 -11.85 13.48 -0.24
CA GLY A 87 -10.53 12.85 -0.35
C GLY A 87 -10.63 11.43 -0.86
N PHE A 88 -11.48 10.60 -0.24
CA PHE A 88 -11.71 9.22 -0.62
C PHE A 88 -12.18 9.07 -2.07
N LEU A 89 -13.17 9.87 -2.49
CA LEU A 89 -13.64 9.87 -3.88
C LEU A 89 -12.53 10.28 -4.85
N LEU A 90 -11.75 11.31 -4.53
CA LEU A 90 -10.65 11.77 -5.38
C LEU A 90 -9.53 10.72 -5.47
N GLY A 91 -9.23 10.01 -4.37
CA GLY A 91 -8.26 8.91 -4.35
C GLY A 91 -8.68 7.76 -5.24
N ALA A 92 -9.92 7.30 -5.07
CA ALA A 92 -10.50 6.25 -5.91
C ALA A 92 -10.57 6.67 -7.39
N ALA A 93 -11.04 7.89 -7.67
CA ALA A 93 -11.11 8.42 -9.03
C ALA A 93 -9.73 8.62 -9.67
N PHE A 94 -8.71 8.97 -8.87
CA PHE A 94 -7.34 9.09 -9.33
C PHE A 94 -6.79 7.74 -9.79
N ILE A 95 -6.92 6.69 -8.97
CA ILE A 95 -6.48 5.35 -9.37
C ILE A 95 -7.32 4.84 -10.55
N PHE A 96 -8.64 5.01 -10.53
CA PHE A 96 -9.50 4.67 -11.67
C PHE A 96 -9.07 5.37 -12.97
N GLY A 97 -8.68 6.65 -12.90
CA GLY A 97 -8.15 7.38 -14.04
C GLY A 97 -6.81 6.83 -14.51
N LEU A 98 -5.89 6.53 -13.58
CA LEU A 98 -4.60 5.92 -13.90
C LEU A 98 -4.76 4.53 -14.52
N ASP A 99 -5.65 3.72 -13.98
CA ASP A 99 -6.03 2.39 -14.44
C ASP A 99 -6.50 2.41 -15.91
N LYS A 100 -7.32 3.38 -16.29
CA LYS A 100 -7.79 3.54 -17.68
C LYS A 100 -6.76 4.13 -18.64
N ILE A 101 -5.71 4.77 -18.15
CA ILE A 101 -4.69 5.42 -18.99
C ILE A 101 -3.45 4.53 -19.12
N LEU A 102 -2.96 3.99 -18.01
CA LEU A 102 -1.68 3.31 -17.95
C LEU A 102 -1.83 1.85 -18.38
N PRO A 103 -1.04 1.39 -19.37
CA PRO A 103 -1.06 0.00 -19.81
C PRO A 103 -0.60 -0.91 -18.68
N HIS A 104 -1.45 -1.80 -18.19
CA HIS A 104 -1.07 -2.72 -17.12
C HIS A 104 -1.83 -4.05 -17.21
N LEU A 105 -1.38 -5.02 -16.43
CA LEU A 105 -1.94 -6.38 -16.40
C LEU A 105 -1.81 -6.94 -14.99
N HIS A 106 -2.88 -7.54 -14.46
CA HIS A 106 -2.87 -8.20 -13.16
C HIS A 106 -2.32 -9.63 -13.24
N ILE A 107 -1.84 -10.20 -12.12
CA ILE A 107 -1.01 -11.42 -12.14
C ILE A 107 -1.78 -12.64 -12.65
N ASN A 108 -3.05 -12.78 -12.28
CA ASN A 108 -3.87 -13.93 -12.67
C ASN A 108 -4.72 -13.73 -13.95
N PHE A 109 -4.67 -12.55 -14.56
CA PHE A 109 -5.44 -12.20 -15.76
C PHE A 109 -4.71 -12.58 -17.06
N LYS A 110 -5.45 -12.77 -18.17
CA LYS A 110 -4.89 -13.06 -19.50
C LYS A 110 -4.45 -11.78 -20.20
N GLU A 111 -3.52 -11.88 -21.15
CA GLU A 111 -3.08 -10.71 -21.94
C GLU A 111 -4.20 -10.03 -22.74
N SER A 112 -5.27 -10.74 -23.10
CA SER A 112 -6.47 -10.17 -23.72
C SER A 112 -7.27 -9.27 -22.78
N GLU A 113 -7.01 -9.37 -21.49
CA GLU A 113 -7.65 -8.64 -20.39
C GLU A 113 -6.70 -7.54 -19.86
N ALA A 114 -5.67 -7.17 -20.63
CA ALA A 114 -4.81 -6.03 -20.30
C ALA A 114 -5.61 -4.72 -20.38
N GLU A 115 -5.42 -3.88 -19.37
CA GLU A 115 -6.11 -2.60 -19.18
C GLU A 115 -5.24 -1.42 -19.66
N GLY A 116 -5.85 -0.24 -19.79
CA GLY A 116 -5.20 0.98 -20.26
C GLY A 116 -4.97 1.05 -21.78
N VAL A 117 -4.07 1.95 -22.20
CA VAL A 117 -3.74 2.14 -23.62
C VAL A 117 -3.04 0.90 -24.18
N LYS A 118 -3.45 0.40 -25.35
CA LYS A 118 -2.78 -0.76 -25.96
C LYS A 118 -1.32 -0.45 -26.29
N THR A 119 -0.40 -1.25 -25.77
CA THR A 119 1.04 -1.13 -26.02
C THR A 119 1.67 -2.47 -26.42
N PRO A 120 2.80 -2.47 -27.14
CA PRO A 120 3.55 -3.70 -27.44
C PRO A 120 4.45 -4.15 -26.28
N TRP A 121 4.19 -3.67 -25.05
CA TRP A 121 5.07 -3.94 -23.91
C TRP A 121 4.97 -5.38 -23.44
N HIS A 122 6.08 -5.89 -22.91
CA HIS A 122 6.11 -7.23 -22.36
C HIS A 122 5.22 -7.32 -21.11
N ARG A 123 4.53 -8.45 -20.95
CA ARG A 123 3.72 -8.80 -19.76
C ARG A 123 4.42 -8.47 -18.44
N THR A 124 5.73 -8.72 -18.36
CA THR A 124 6.54 -8.42 -17.18
C THR A 124 6.55 -6.94 -16.81
N THR A 125 6.60 -6.05 -17.80
CA THR A 125 6.57 -4.61 -17.61
C THR A 125 5.20 -4.15 -17.15
N LEU A 126 4.13 -4.71 -17.72
CA LEU A 126 2.75 -4.40 -17.35
C LEU A 126 2.44 -4.80 -15.91
N LEU A 127 2.93 -5.97 -15.48
CA LEU A 127 2.80 -6.46 -14.10
C LEU A 127 3.56 -5.59 -13.10
N THR A 128 4.82 -5.24 -13.39
CA THR A 128 5.59 -4.35 -12.53
C THR A 128 4.98 -2.96 -12.45
N LEU A 129 4.42 -2.45 -13.55
CA LEU A 129 3.80 -1.13 -13.58
C LEU A 129 2.54 -1.09 -12.71
N ALA A 130 1.65 -2.08 -12.82
CA ALA A 130 0.46 -2.18 -11.96
C ALA A 130 0.83 -2.01 -10.48
N ILE A 131 1.78 -2.83 -10.03
CA ILE A 131 2.17 -2.86 -8.62
C ILE A 131 2.91 -1.58 -8.22
N THR A 132 3.69 -0.98 -9.13
CA THR A 132 4.30 0.33 -8.88
C THR A 132 3.24 1.40 -8.60
N LEU A 133 2.09 1.35 -9.27
CA LEU A 133 1.03 2.33 -9.04
C LEU A 133 0.36 2.15 -7.67
N HIS A 134 0.27 0.92 -7.16
CA HIS A 134 -0.28 0.64 -5.82
C HIS A 134 0.62 1.13 -4.69
N ASN A 135 1.94 1.08 -4.92
CA ASN A 135 2.93 1.54 -3.96
C ASN A 135 2.92 3.07 -3.78
N ILE A 136 2.29 3.84 -4.71
CA ILE A 136 2.17 5.30 -4.57
C ILE A 136 1.24 5.68 -3.40
N PRO A 137 -0.04 5.22 -3.35
CA PRO A 137 -0.90 5.43 -2.20
C PRO A 137 -0.30 5.02 -0.86
N GLU A 138 0.41 3.89 -0.80
CA GLU A 138 1.02 3.38 0.41
C GLU A 138 2.13 4.29 0.95
N GLY A 139 3.05 4.69 0.07
CA GLY A 139 4.08 5.66 0.44
C GLY A 139 3.47 7.00 0.87
N LEU A 140 2.46 7.49 0.13
CA LEU A 140 1.75 8.72 0.47
C LEU A 140 1.08 8.62 1.85
N ALA A 141 0.44 7.49 2.16
CA ALA A 141 -0.24 7.24 3.43
C ALA A 141 0.71 7.40 4.63
N VAL A 142 1.88 6.75 4.56
CA VAL A 142 2.92 6.87 5.59
C VAL A 142 3.41 8.32 5.72
N GLY A 143 3.72 8.95 4.58
CA GLY A 143 4.22 10.33 4.55
C GLY A 143 3.26 11.34 5.15
N VAL A 144 2.00 11.30 4.71
CA VAL A 144 0.94 12.21 5.16
C VAL A 144 0.72 12.06 6.67
N LEU A 145 0.73 10.83 7.20
CA LEU A 145 0.51 10.60 8.62
C LEU A 145 1.66 11.14 9.49
N PHE A 146 2.92 10.89 9.11
CA PHE A 146 4.08 11.49 9.79
C PHE A 146 4.09 13.03 9.69
N GLY A 147 3.70 13.59 8.54
CA GLY A 147 3.53 15.03 8.37
C GLY A 147 2.41 15.60 9.26
N GLY A 148 1.33 14.84 9.47
CA GLY A 148 0.23 15.22 10.35
C GLY A 148 0.64 15.28 11.82
N VAL A 149 1.47 14.33 12.27
CA VAL A 149 2.03 14.34 13.62
C VAL A 149 2.90 15.58 13.85
N ALA A 150 3.74 15.93 12.88
CA ALA A 150 4.58 17.13 12.93
C ALA A 150 3.79 18.44 13.01
N ALA A 151 2.66 18.47 12.29
CA ALA A 151 1.76 19.60 12.27
C ALA A 151 0.93 19.74 13.57
N GLY A 152 1.03 18.77 14.49
CA GLY A 152 0.35 18.81 15.79
C GLY A 152 -1.15 18.60 15.70
N PHE A 153 -1.62 17.82 14.72
CA PHE A 153 -3.05 17.51 14.60
C PHE A 153 -3.49 16.54 15.70
N ASP A 154 -4.55 16.93 16.42
CA ASP A 154 -5.25 16.02 17.32
C ASP A 154 -5.78 14.82 16.51
N GLY A 155 -5.41 13.60 16.94
CA GLY A 155 -5.67 12.35 16.23
C GLY A 155 -4.49 11.81 15.42
N ALA A 156 -3.41 12.57 15.24
CA ALA A 156 -2.19 12.09 14.57
C ALA A 156 -1.15 11.74 15.64
N SER A 157 -0.84 10.45 15.78
CA SER A 157 0.19 9.97 16.72
C SER A 157 1.37 9.31 16.00
N ILE A 158 2.59 9.43 16.56
CA ILE A 158 3.74 8.65 16.08
C ILE A 158 3.44 7.15 16.20
N GLY A 159 2.72 6.73 17.24
CA GLY A 159 2.26 5.36 17.42
C GLY A 159 1.46 4.85 16.22
N GLY A 160 0.43 5.59 15.80
CA GLY A 160 -0.36 5.28 14.61
C GLY A 160 0.44 5.33 13.31
N ALA A 161 1.36 6.30 13.16
CA ALA A 161 2.26 6.38 12.00
C ALA A 161 3.18 5.15 11.88
N VAL A 162 3.73 4.70 13.01
CA VAL A 162 4.54 3.48 13.08
C VAL A 162 3.68 2.23 12.86
N ALA A 163 2.46 2.18 13.41
CA ALA A 163 1.52 1.08 13.20
C ALA A 163 1.18 0.90 11.70
N LEU A 164 0.88 2.00 11.01
CA LEU A 164 0.63 2.02 9.56
C LEU A 164 1.86 1.55 8.77
N ALA A 165 3.05 2.07 9.09
CA ALA A 165 4.29 1.65 8.43
C ALA A 165 4.60 0.15 8.66
N LEU A 166 4.34 -0.38 9.85
CA LEU A 166 4.46 -1.81 10.13
C LEU A 166 3.44 -2.64 9.34
N GLY A 167 2.19 -2.18 9.28
CA GLY A 167 1.14 -2.80 8.48
C GLY A 167 1.51 -2.91 7.01
N ILE A 168 1.85 -1.78 6.39
CA ILE A 168 2.31 -1.70 5.00
C ILE A 168 3.54 -2.59 4.81
N GLY A 169 4.55 -2.52 5.69
CA GLY A 169 5.72 -3.39 5.60
C GLY A 169 5.37 -4.89 5.61
N LEU A 170 4.43 -5.30 6.46
CA LEU A 170 4.00 -6.70 6.56
C LEU A 170 3.33 -7.21 5.29
N GLN A 171 2.54 -6.38 4.60
CA GLN A 171 1.90 -6.77 3.34
C GLN A 171 2.83 -6.63 2.12
N ASN A 172 3.79 -5.71 2.18
CA ASN A 172 4.81 -5.51 1.15
C ASN A 172 5.69 -6.75 0.93
N PHE A 173 5.97 -7.51 1.99
CA PHE A 173 6.73 -8.75 1.86
C PHE A 173 6.00 -9.77 0.95
N PRO A 174 4.73 -10.10 1.20
CA PRO A 174 3.86 -10.79 0.24
C PRO A 174 3.89 -10.24 -1.17
N GLU A 175 3.72 -8.93 -1.35
CA GLU A 175 3.69 -8.29 -2.67
C GLU A 175 5.00 -8.45 -3.42
N GLY A 176 6.14 -8.18 -2.78
CA GLY A 176 7.45 -8.32 -3.41
C GLY A 176 7.69 -9.74 -3.94
N PHE A 177 7.21 -10.75 -3.20
CA PHE A 177 7.22 -12.13 -3.66
C PHE A 177 6.26 -12.37 -4.84
N ALA A 178 5.05 -11.82 -4.76
CA ALA A 178 4.02 -11.89 -5.80
C ALA A 178 4.43 -11.22 -7.11
N VAL A 179 5.26 -10.16 -7.06
CA VAL A 179 5.85 -9.54 -8.26
C VAL A 179 6.95 -10.42 -8.82
N ALA A 180 7.90 -10.83 -7.99
CA ALA A 180 9.15 -11.40 -8.47
C ALA A 180 9.00 -12.84 -8.98
N MET A 181 8.11 -13.65 -8.39
CA MET A 181 7.96 -15.06 -8.75
C MET A 181 7.32 -15.31 -10.13
N PRO A 182 6.24 -14.61 -10.53
CA PRO A 182 5.71 -14.70 -11.88
C PRO A 182 6.76 -14.31 -12.93
N LEU A 183 7.53 -13.24 -12.71
CA LEU A 183 8.64 -12.84 -13.59
C LEU A 183 9.66 -13.96 -13.73
N ARG A 184 10.03 -14.60 -12.62
CA ARG A 184 10.93 -15.75 -12.60
C ARG A 184 10.38 -16.94 -13.39
N ARG A 185 9.08 -17.22 -13.25
CA ARG A 185 8.37 -18.28 -13.98
C ARG A 185 8.26 -18.01 -15.49
N HIS A 186 8.16 -16.74 -15.88
CA HIS A 186 8.18 -16.28 -17.27
C HIS A 186 9.57 -16.27 -17.91
N GLY A 187 10.59 -16.79 -17.21
CA GLY A 187 11.92 -17.06 -17.78
C GLY A 187 12.97 -16.00 -17.48
N LEU A 188 12.65 -14.95 -16.71
CA LEU A 188 13.66 -13.98 -16.27
C LEU A 188 14.66 -14.62 -15.32
N SER A 189 15.89 -14.11 -15.30
CA SER A 189 16.91 -14.55 -14.33
C SER A 189 16.49 -14.17 -12.90
N ARG A 190 17.05 -14.86 -11.91
CA ARG A 190 16.79 -14.56 -10.49
C ARG A 190 17.06 -13.09 -10.16
N THR A 191 18.22 -12.59 -10.60
CA THR A 191 18.62 -11.20 -10.40
C THR A 191 17.66 -10.23 -11.08
N LYS A 192 17.25 -10.47 -12.34
CA LYS A 192 16.28 -9.59 -13.00
C LYS A 192 14.94 -9.59 -12.28
N SER A 193 14.43 -10.77 -11.91
CA SER A 193 13.15 -10.91 -11.20
C SER A 193 13.16 -10.19 -9.85
N PHE A 194 14.25 -10.33 -9.09
CA PHE A 194 14.47 -9.59 -7.86
C PHE A 194 14.54 -8.08 -8.09
N MET A 195 15.31 -7.62 -9.08
CA MET A 195 15.45 -6.19 -9.40
C MET A 195 14.12 -5.55 -9.74
N PHE A 196 13.29 -6.21 -10.57
CA PHE A 196 11.93 -5.73 -10.88
C PHE A 196 11.02 -5.77 -9.65
N GLY A 197 11.07 -6.86 -8.86
CA GLY A 197 10.22 -7.02 -7.68
C GLY A 197 10.48 -6.00 -6.57
N GLN A 198 11.74 -5.62 -6.32
CA GLN A 198 12.02 -4.54 -5.37
C GLN A 198 11.82 -3.15 -5.98
N ALA A 199 12.02 -3.00 -7.30
CA ALA A 199 11.94 -1.69 -7.95
C ALA A 199 10.52 -1.16 -8.02
N SER A 200 9.50 -2.03 -7.99
CA SER A 200 8.09 -1.59 -7.95
C SER A 200 7.78 -0.76 -6.70
N ALA A 201 8.47 -1.03 -5.60
CA ALA A 201 8.29 -0.33 -4.31
C ALA A 201 9.22 0.87 -4.11
N LEU A 202 10.15 1.17 -5.05
CA LEU A 202 11.03 2.34 -4.92
C LEU A 202 10.27 3.67 -4.95
N VAL A 203 9.00 3.66 -5.37
CA VAL A 203 8.15 4.84 -5.36
C VAL A 203 7.64 5.18 -3.96
N GLU A 204 7.57 4.22 -3.02
CA GLU A 204 7.05 4.47 -1.67
C GLU A 204 7.85 5.55 -0.93
N PRO A 205 9.20 5.51 -0.87
CA PRO A 205 9.96 6.55 -0.17
C PRO A 205 9.84 7.92 -0.82
N ILE A 206 9.68 7.97 -2.15
CA ILE A 206 9.47 9.21 -2.89
C ILE A 206 8.10 9.79 -2.54
N ALA A 207 7.04 8.98 -2.60
CA ALA A 207 5.68 9.37 -2.27
C ALA A 207 5.55 9.80 -0.80
N ALA A 208 6.26 9.13 0.13
CA ALA A 208 6.25 9.47 1.54
C ALA A 208 6.89 10.83 1.84
N VAL A 209 8.05 11.11 1.24
CA VAL A 209 8.69 12.42 1.37
C VAL A 209 7.79 13.53 0.81
N LEU A 210 7.16 13.30 -0.35
CA LEU A 210 6.23 14.26 -0.94
C LEU A 210 4.97 14.45 -0.08
N GLY A 211 4.42 13.37 0.47
CA GLY A 211 3.25 13.41 1.35
C GLY A 211 3.51 14.18 2.64
N ALA A 212 4.62 13.86 3.32
CA ALA A 212 5.04 14.57 4.54
C ALA A 212 5.26 16.06 4.27
N TRP A 213 5.99 16.38 3.20
CA TRP A 213 6.25 17.76 2.79
C TRP A 213 4.96 18.53 2.44
N ALA A 214 4.02 17.89 1.74
CA ALA A 214 2.74 18.50 1.37
C ALA A 214 1.91 18.88 2.59
N VAL A 215 1.81 17.99 3.58
CA VAL A 215 1.09 18.26 4.84
C VAL A 215 1.76 19.36 5.65
N MET A 216 3.09 19.31 5.78
CA MET A 216 3.84 20.33 6.51
C MET A 216 3.73 21.72 5.88
N THR A 217 3.52 21.79 4.56
CA THR A 217 3.36 23.06 3.83
C THR A 217 1.90 23.54 3.83
N PHE A 218 0.93 22.63 3.75
CA PHE A 218 -0.49 22.97 3.63
C PHE A 218 -1.34 22.10 4.56
N GLN A 219 -1.29 22.39 5.86
CA GLN A 219 -1.98 21.65 6.92
C GLN A 219 -3.46 21.30 6.62
N PRO A 220 -4.30 22.19 6.05
CA PRO A 220 -5.69 21.87 5.75
C PRO A 220 -5.89 20.71 4.76
N ILE A 221 -4.85 20.28 4.05
CA ILE A 221 -4.92 19.13 3.14
C ILE A 221 -4.97 17.79 3.87
N LEU A 222 -4.53 17.72 5.12
CA LEU A 222 -4.27 16.46 5.82
C LEU A 222 -5.49 15.51 5.83
N PRO A 223 -6.70 15.93 6.25
CA PRO A 223 -7.88 15.07 6.21
C PRO A 223 -8.22 14.52 4.81
N TYR A 224 -8.05 15.38 3.80
CA TYR A 224 -8.26 15.00 2.39
C TYR A 224 -7.19 14.02 1.93
N ALA A 225 -5.93 14.23 2.31
CA ALA A 225 -4.80 13.42 1.89
C ALA A 225 -4.81 12.01 2.50
N LEU A 226 -5.14 11.89 3.80
CA LEU A 226 -5.33 10.58 4.44
C LEU A 226 -6.47 9.81 3.77
N SER A 227 -7.60 10.49 3.57
CA SER A 227 -8.77 9.86 2.96
C SER A 227 -8.57 9.56 1.48
N PHE A 228 -7.76 10.36 0.76
CA PHE A 228 -7.31 10.08 -0.59
C PHE A 228 -6.50 8.79 -0.66
N ALA A 229 -5.52 8.61 0.24
CA ALA A 229 -4.76 7.38 0.31
C ALA A 229 -5.68 6.17 0.62
N ALA A 230 -6.63 6.33 1.55
CA ALA A 230 -7.62 5.29 1.86
C ALA A 230 -8.49 4.93 0.65
N GLY A 231 -9.03 5.92 -0.07
CA GLY A 231 -9.87 5.69 -1.25
C GLY A 231 -9.11 5.03 -2.39
N ALA A 232 -7.86 5.43 -2.60
CA ALA A 232 -6.96 4.82 -3.57
C ALA A 232 -6.67 3.34 -3.22
N MET A 233 -6.34 3.02 -1.96
CA MET A 233 -6.08 1.64 -1.54
C MET A 233 -7.33 0.77 -1.59
N ILE A 234 -8.51 1.27 -1.19
CA ILE A 234 -9.75 0.52 -1.31
C ILE A 234 -10.08 0.22 -2.77
N PHE A 235 -9.88 1.18 -3.68
CA PHE A 235 -10.07 0.94 -5.10
C PHE A 235 -9.18 -0.22 -5.59
N VAL A 236 -7.88 -0.18 -5.27
CA VAL A 236 -6.93 -1.24 -5.65
C VAL A 236 -7.34 -2.60 -5.09
N VAL A 237 -7.75 -2.68 -3.82
CA VAL A 237 -8.16 -3.96 -3.22
C VAL A 237 -9.38 -4.55 -3.93
N VAL A 238 -10.37 -3.71 -4.23
CA VAL A 238 -11.63 -4.15 -4.82
C VAL A 238 -11.48 -4.50 -6.29
N GLU A 239 -10.75 -3.69 -7.06
CA GLU A 239 -10.57 -3.90 -8.50
C GLU A 239 -9.55 -5.00 -8.79
N GLU A 240 -8.53 -5.17 -7.94
CA GLU A 240 -7.39 -6.02 -8.26
C GLU A 240 -7.21 -7.18 -7.28
N VAL A 241 -6.97 -6.91 -6.01
CA VAL A 241 -6.54 -7.95 -5.04
C VAL A 241 -7.64 -9.00 -4.82
N ILE A 242 -8.89 -8.56 -4.64
CA ILE A 242 -10.02 -9.47 -4.47
C ILE A 242 -10.23 -10.27 -5.77
N PRO A 243 -10.44 -9.68 -6.95
CA PRO A 243 -10.62 -10.44 -8.19
C PRO A 243 -9.45 -11.38 -8.49
N GLU A 244 -8.21 -10.96 -8.28
CA GLU A 244 -7.02 -11.76 -8.53
C GLU A 244 -7.01 -13.04 -7.68
N THR A 245 -7.38 -12.96 -6.41
CA THR A 245 -7.43 -14.12 -5.51
C THR A 245 -8.65 -15.00 -5.71
N GLN A 246 -9.75 -14.46 -6.24
CA GLN A 246 -10.98 -15.22 -6.50
C GLN A 246 -11.00 -15.95 -7.86
N GLN A 247 -9.99 -15.74 -8.71
CA GLN A 247 -9.87 -16.42 -10.00
C GLN A 247 -9.22 -17.81 -9.93
N ASP A 248 -8.45 -18.12 -8.88
CA ASP A 248 -7.82 -19.43 -8.69
C ASP A 248 -8.67 -20.33 -7.76
N LYS A 249 -8.34 -21.60 -7.66
CA LYS A 249 -9.08 -22.62 -6.89
C LYS A 249 -8.88 -22.55 -5.37
N TYR A 250 -8.04 -21.64 -4.88
CA TYR A 250 -7.67 -21.52 -3.45
C TYR A 250 -8.38 -20.34 -2.75
N THR A 251 -9.60 -20.03 -3.18
CA THR A 251 -10.41 -18.91 -2.67
C THR A 251 -10.58 -18.92 -1.15
N ASP A 252 -10.76 -20.09 -0.54
CA ASP A 252 -10.89 -20.22 0.92
C ASP A 252 -9.59 -19.82 1.64
N ILE A 253 -8.44 -20.19 1.08
CA ILE A 253 -7.13 -19.85 1.65
C ILE A 253 -6.87 -18.35 1.52
N ALA A 254 -7.19 -17.76 0.36
CA ALA A 254 -7.13 -16.32 0.18
C ALA A 254 -8.04 -15.57 1.16
N THR A 255 -9.27 -16.05 1.35
CA THR A 255 -10.22 -15.46 2.31
C THR A 255 -9.71 -15.54 3.74
N MET A 256 -9.15 -16.68 4.16
CA MET A 256 -8.53 -16.81 5.48
C MET A 256 -7.30 -15.93 5.63
N GLY A 257 -6.50 -15.78 4.57
CA GLY A 257 -5.41 -14.81 4.49
C GLY A 257 -5.91 -13.39 4.73
N PHE A 258 -6.95 -12.96 4.02
CA PHE A 258 -7.60 -11.66 4.18
C PHE A 258 -8.05 -11.40 5.61
N ILE A 259 -8.77 -12.35 6.21
CA ILE A 259 -9.19 -12.22 7.61
C ILE A 259 -7.96 -12.11 8.54
N GLY A 260 -6.91 -12.89 8.31
CA GLY A 260 -5.68 -12.82 9.09
C GLY A 260 -4.97 -11.46 8.97
N GLY A 261 -4.83 -10.94 7.76
CA GLY A 261 -4.24 -9.63 7.49
C GLY A 261 -5.03 -8.50 8.13
N PHE A 262 -6.36 -8.54 7.99
CA PHE A 262 -7.26 -7.59 8.59
C PHE A 262 -7.14 -7.57 10.12
N ILE A 263 -7.15 -8.74 10.77
CA ILE A 263 -7.01 -8.85 12.24
C ILE A 263 -5.66 -8.32 12.70
N ILE A 264 -4.58 -8.66 12.01
CA ILE A 264 -3.23 -8.20 12.37
C ILE A 264 -3.15 -6.68 12.26
N MET A 265 -3.62 -6.10 11.15
CA MET A 265 -3.58 -4.66 10.97
C MET A 265 -4.47 -3.93 11.97
N MET A 266 -5.70 -4.39 12.22
CA MET A 266 -6.57 -3.84 13.27
C MET A 266 -5.91 -3.91 14.65
N THR A 267 -5.23 -5.01 14.96
CA THR A 267 -4.52 -5.19 16.24
C THR A 267 -3.31 -4.27 16.36
N LEU A 268 -2.57 -4.08 15.27
CA LEU A 268 -1.45 -3.13 15.22
C LEU A 268 -1.94 -1.71 15.43
N ASP A 269 -3.00 -1.30 14.72
CA ASP A 269 -3.55 0.04 14.84
C ASP A 269 -4.11 0.31 16.24
N VAL A 270 -5.04 -0.52 16.73
CA VAL A 270 -5.65 -0.33 18.06
C VAL A 270 -4.64 -0.53 19.21
N GLY A 271 -3.62 -1.36 19.00
CA GLY A 271 -2.63 -1.67 20.03
C GLY A 271 -1.48 -0.67 20.13
N LEU A 272 -1.19 0.07 19.04
CA LEU A 272 -0.06 1.00 18.95
C LEU A 272 -0.48 2.45 18.70
N GLY A 273 -1.71 2.67 18.24
CA GLY A 273 -2.33 3.96 17.93
C GLY A 273 -3.11 4.53 19.10
#